data_AF-A0A5J5CET6-F1
#
_entry.id   AF-A0A5J5CET6-F1
#
_cell.length_a   1.000
_cell.length_b   1.000
_cell.length_c   1.000
_cell.angle_alpha   90.00
_cell.angle_beta   90.00
_cell.angle_gamma   90.00
#
_symmetry.space_group_name_H-M   'P 1'
#
loop_
_entity.id
_entity.type
_entity.pdbx_description
1 polymer ?
#
loop_
_entity_poly.entity_id
_entity_poly.type
_entity_poly.pdbx_seq_one_letter_code
_entity_poly.pdbx_strand_id
1 'polypeptide(L)'
;MKQKLLRRSGLLCHSPTLGLQQLAASQRPHSSTKRYISKDEVAQASLSKAQREGGSVRLVTKENFFTKRRSAASLTPPASESLDEKSCKTVEERPSSESGYLQAVDSEGVPMCLSCHQSCSTTGGAWDTRFCSHRCQEEFQLRSSQTYMRSRVLEAEQGICQHCGLHAHDLFLKVRDAPPSQRKDMLESTWLAQLSLKQLNEMIRAPVEGDFWQVDHIRPVYSGGGQCSLDNLQTLCTVCHKARTAQQAKERSQMRKSVAASKVASDISSAINVFASVPLLQSRLNRLHSNTAHSERHMAKISWANI
;
A
#
# COMPACT_ATOMS: atom_id res chain seq x y z
N MET A 1 28.07 -14.38 34.78
CA MET A 1 26.84 -13.64 34.42
C MET A 1 26.16 -14.36 33.27
N LYS A 2 24.90 -14.79 33.39
CA LYS A 2 24.16 -15.47 32.31
C LYS A 2 23.59 -14.40 31.36
N GLN A 3 24.09 -14.30 30.13
CA GLN A 3 23.55 -13.38 29.13
C GLN A 3 22.20 -13.91 28.63
N LYS A 4 21.16 -13.05 28.68
CA LYS A 4 19.83 -13.37 28.13
C LYS A 4 19.89 -13.24 26.60
N LEU A 5 19.59 -14.33 25.89
CA LEU A 5 19.54 -14.36 24.43
C LEU A 5 18.16 -13.93 23.95
N LEU A 6 18.11 -13.02 23.00
CA LEU A 6 16.87 -12.64 22.32
C LEU A 6 16.64 -13.59 21.15
N ARG A 7 15.43 -14.17 21.08
CA ARG A 7 14.98 -15.03 19.98
C ARG A 7 13.78 -14.40 19.28
N ARG A 8 13.97 -13.97 18.04
CA ARG A 8 12.88 -13.54 17.13
C ARG A 8 13.18 -14.12 15.75
N SER A 9 12.18 -14.76 15.13
CA SER A 9 12.30 -15.38 13.80
C SER A 9 13.45 -16.40 13.65
N GLY A 10 13.80 -17.12 14.71
CA GLY A 10 14.83 -18.17 14.70
C GLY A 10 16.28 -17.69 14.88
N LEU A 11 16.54 -16.38 14.92
CA LEU A 11 17.87 -15.83 15.15
C LEU A 11 18.13 -15.64 16.65
N LEU A 12 19.27 -16.17 17.13
CA LEU A 12 19.77 -15.98 18.49
C LEU A 12 20.78 -14.84 18.49
N CYS A 13 20.47 -13.74 19.15
CA CYS A 13 21.33 -12.56 19.18
C CYS A 13 21.86 -12.33 20.61
N HIS A 14 23.18 -12.16 20.74
CA HIS A 14 23.88 -11.92 22.00
C HIS A 14 23.76 -10.48 22.51
N SER A 15 23.29 -9.55 21.65
CA SER A 15 22.91 -8.21 22.06
C SER A 15 21.70 -7.71 21.27
N PRO A 16 20.83 -6.87 21.87
CA PRO A 16 19.71 -6.26 21.17
C PRO A 16 20.13 -5.48 19.92
N THR A 17 21.29 -4.80 19.98
CA THR A 17 21.83 -3.99 18.88
C THR A 17 22.28 -4.83 17.70
N LEU A 18 22.99 -5.94 17.95
CA LEU A 18 23.39 -6.87 16.88
C LEU A 18 22.17 -7.55 16.23
N GLY A 19 21.16 -7.88 17.04
CA GLY A 19 19.90 -8.40 16.53
C GLY A 19 19.16 -7.40 15.64
N LEU A 20 19.11 -6.12 16.06
CA LEU A 20 18.55 -5.04 15.24
C LEU A 20 19.33 -4.83 13.93
N GLN A 21 20.66 -4.86 13.98
CA GLN A 21 21.51 -4.72 12.78
C GLN A 21 21.33 -5.89 11.80
N GLN A 22 21.26 -7.12 12.28
CA GLN A 22 21.01 -8.29 11.43
C GLN A 22 19.61 -8.27 10.82
N LEU A 23 18.59 -7.85 11.59
CA LEU A 23 17.24 -7.65 11.06
C LEU A 23 17.20 -6.54 10.00
N ALA A 24 17.89 -5.42 10.23
CA ALA A 24 17.98 -4.32 9.27
C ALA A 24 18.71 -4.72 7.99
N ALA A 25 19.82 -5.47 8.09
CA ALA A 25 20.56 -5.98 6.92
C ALA A 25 19.76 -7.04 6.14
N SER A 26 18.92 -7.78 6.84
CA SER A 26 18.02 -8.76 6.22
C SER A 26 16.88 -8.06 5.46
N GLN A 27 16.36 -6.94 5.97
CA GLN A 27 15.29 -6.20 5.32
C GLN A 27 15.82 -5.43 4.12
N ARG A 28 15.39 -5.81 2.91
CA ARG A 28 15.71 -5.02 1.71
C ARG A 28 14.90 -3.73 1.76
N PRO A 29 15.52 -2.55 1.60
CA PRO A 29 14.79 -1.31 1.51
C PRO A 29 13.95 -1.34 0.22
N HIS A 30 12.64 -1.33 0.38
CA HIS A 30 11.70 -1.17 -0.73
C HIS A 30 11.20 0.27 -0.75
N SER A 31 11.60 1.06 -1.73
CA SER A 31 11.29 2.50 -1.80
C SER A 31 9.91 2.80 -2.39
N SER A 32 8.91 1.93 -2.17
CA SER A 32 7.57 2.14 -2.72
C SER A 32 6.73 3.02 -1.81
N THR A 33 5.87 3.85 -2.39
CA THR A 33 4.81 4.59 -1.68
C THR A 33 3.44 4.00 -1.99
N LYS A 34 3.37 2.80 -2.57
CA LYS A 34 2.12 2.12 -2.90
C LYS A 34 1.76 1.07 -1.85
N ARG A 35 0.45 0.91 -1.63
CA ARG A 35 -0.12 -0.05 -0.68
C ARG A 35 -0.06 -1.49 -1.19
N TYR A 36 -0.23 -1.72 -2.49
CA TYR A 36 -0.13 -3.05 -3.10
C TYR A 36 0.69 -2.96 -4.38
N ILE A 37 1.41 -4.04 -4.71
CA ILE A 37 2.03 -4.21 -6.02
C ILE A 37 1.01 -4.82 -6.98
N SER A 38 0.78 -4.17 -8.13
CA SER A 38 -0.13 -4.68 -9.17
C SER A 38 0.55 -5.72 -10.06
N LYS A 39 -0.24 -6.53 -10.77
CA LYS A 39 0.31 -7.46 -11.77
C LYS A 39 1.08 -6.74 -12.87
N ASP A 40 0.60 -5.58 -13.31
CA ASP A 40 1.26 -4.78 -14.35
C ASP A 40 2.60 -4.24 -13.87
N GLU A 41 2.71 -3.87 -12.59
CA GLU A 41 3.99 -3.44 -12.01
C GLU A 41 4.99 -4.58 -11.92
N VAL A 42 4.53 -5.79 -11.56
CA VAL A 42 5.38 -7.00 -11.57
C VAL A 42 5.84 -7.32 -12.98
N ALA A 43 4.94 -7.20 -13.96
CA ALA A 43 5.26 -7.39 -15.37
C ALA A 43 6.28 -6.37 -15.87
N GLN A 44 6.05 -5.08 -15.61
CA GLN A 44 6.96 -4.01 -15.97
C GLN A 44 8.34 -4.19 -15.32
N ALA A 45 8.38 -4.52 -14.03
CA ALA A 45 9.62 -4.79 -13.32
C ALA A 45 10.41 -5.95 -13.92
N SER A 46 9.70 -7.02 -14.33
CA SER A 46 10.30 -8.17 -15.01
C SER A 46 10.83 -7.79 -16.40
N LEU A 47 10.06 -7.06 -17.20
CA LEU A 47 10.51 -6.56 -18.52
C LEU A 47 11.76 -5.69 -18.40
N SER A 48 11.76 -4.70 -17.50
CA SER A 48 12.92 -3.85 -17.28
C SER A 48 14.13 -4.61 -16.77
N LYS A 49 13.92 -5.65 -15.95
CA LYS A 49 15.01 -6.50 -15.46
C LYS A 49 15.61 -7.34 -16.60
N ALA A 50 14.78 -7.99 -17.42
CA ALA A 50 15.24 -8.77 -18.56
C ALA A 50 16.06 -7.92 -19.54
N GLN A 51 15.58 -6.72 -19.88
CA GLN A 51 16.29 -5.78 -20.75
C GLN A 51 17.68 -5.40 -20.21
N ARG A 52 17.78 -5.16 -18.89
CA ARG A 52 19.06 -4.76 -18.27
C ARG A 52 20.09 -5.90 -18.21
N GLU A 53 19.64 -7.14 -18.02
CA GLU A 53 20.53 -8.31 -17.93
C GLU A 53 20.77 -8.98 -19.30
N GLY A 54 20.23 -8.43 -20.39
CA GLY A 54 20.33 -9.02 -21.73
C GLY A 54 19.55 -10.33 -21.88
N GLY A 55 18.54 -10.55 -21.05
CA GLY A 55 17.72 -11.75 -21.02
C GLY A 55 16.36 -11.59 -21.70
N SER A 56 15.42 -12.47 -21.36
CA SER A 56 14.05 -12.46 -21.92
C SER A 56 13.00 -12.58 -20.82
N VAL A 57 11.72 -12.67 -21.18
CA VAL A 57 10.63 -12.89 -20.24
C VAL A 57 9.83 -14.12 -20.61
N ARG A 58 9.29 -14.80 -19.60
CA ARG A 58 8.38 -15.94 -19.76
C ARG A 58 7.09 -15.72 -18.98
N LEU A 59 5.98 -16.26 -19.48
CA LEU A 59 4.72 -16.29 -18.76
C LEU A 59 4.68 -17.49 -17.84
N VAL A 60 4.45 -17.26 -16.55
CA VAL A 60 4.31 -18.31 -15.55
C VAL A 60 2.86 -18.42 -15.13
N THR A 61 2.18 -19.46 -15.60
CA THR A 61 0.80 -19.79 -15.22
C THR A 61 0.78 -20.94 -14.22
N LYS A 62 -0.28 -21.00 -13.41
CA LYS A 62 -0.54 -22.19 -12.58
C LYS A 62 -1.17 -23.23 -13.51
N GLU A 63 -0.55 -24.40 -13.65
CA GLU A 63 -1.21 -25.49 -14.36
C GLU A 63 -2.48 -25.89 -13.61
N ASN A 64 -3.64 -25.65 -14.23
CA ASN A 64 -4.90 -26.14 -13.73
C ASN A 64 -5.02 -27.61 -14.14
N PHE A 65 -4.74 -28.54 -13.22
CA PHE A 65 -4.88 -29.98 -13.46
C PHE A 65 -6.27 -30.39 -13.99
N PHE A 66 -7.30 -29.56 -13.79
CA PHE A 66 -8.66 -29.81 -14.26
C PHE A 66 -8.88 -29.59 -15.77
N THR A 67 -8.08 -28.76 -16.46
CA THR A 67 -8.31 -28.48 -17.89
C THR A 67 -7.70 -29.53 -18.82
N LYS A 68 -6.74 -30.34 -18.35
CA LYS A 68 -6.07 -31.37 -19.16
C LYS A 68 -6.99 -32.51 -19.60
N ARG A 69 -8.11 -32.76 -18.90
CA ARG A 69 -9.08 -33.82 -19.26
C ARG A 69 -10.01 -33.42 -20.42
N ARG A 70 -10.19 -32.13 -20.70
CA ARG A 70 -11.05 -31.66 -21.81
C ARG A 70 -10.38 -31.70 -23.18
N SER A 71 -9.06 -31.53 -23.25
CA SER A 71 -8.33 -31.50 -24.52
C SER A 71 -8.06 -32.88 -25.13
N ALA A 72 -8.34 -33.97 -24.41
CA ALA A 72 -8.15 -35.35 -24.89
C ALA A 72 -9.42 -35.99 -25.47
N ALA A 73 -10.59 -35.32 -25.40
CA ALA A 73 -11.88 -35.90 -25.79
C ALA A 73 -12.42 -35.41 -27.15
N SER A 74 -11.62 -34.69 -27.94
CA SER A 74 -12.06 -34.14 -29.24
C SER A 74 -11.41 -34.87 -30.42
N LEU A 75 -11.76 -36.15 -30.60
CA LEU A 75 -11.56 -36.88 -31.85
C LEU A 75 -12.75 -37.82 -32.11
N THR A 76 -13.90 -37.25 -32.50
CA THR A 76 -14.93 -37.96 -33.29
C THR A 76 -15.75 -36.96 -34.12
N PRO A 77 -16.03 -37.22 -35.41
CA PRO A 77 -16.82 -36.34 -36.27
C PRO A 77 -18.35 -36.51 -36.09
N PRO A 78 -19.18 -35.56 -36.59
CA PRO A 78 -20.56 -35.39 -36.15
C PRO A 78 -21.58 -36.14 -37.01
N ALA A 79 -22.72 -36.51 -36.41
CA ALA A 79 -23.94 -36.83 -37.15
C ALA A 79 -25.20 -36.42 -36.37
N SER A 80 -25.96 -35.51 -37.00
CA SER A 80 -27.43 -35.44 -37.07
C SER A 80 -28.25 -35.02 -35.84
N GLU A 81 -28.65 -33.75 -35.90
CA GLU A 81 -29.95 -33.13 -35.60
C GLU A 81 -31.02 -33.91 -34.80
N SER A 82 -31.44 -33.32 -33.66
CA SER A 82 -32.86 -32.96 -33.46
C SER A 82 -33.00 -31.83 -32.44
N LEU A 83 -33.98 -30.97 -32.71
CA LEU A 83 -34.36 -29.75 -31.99
C LEU A 83 -35.07 -30.10 -30.67
N ASP A 84 -34.81 -29.35 -29.61
CA ASP A 84 -35.89 -28.78 -28.81
C ASP A 84 -35.43 -27.64 -27.90
N GLU A 85 -36.19 -26.54 -27.95
CA GLU A 85 -35.98 -25.32 -27.20
C GLU A 85 -36.17 -25.51 -25.69
N LYS A 86 -35.28 -24.93 -24.88
CA LYS A 86 -35.67 -24.26 -23.64
C LYS A 86 -34.66 -23.19 -23.22
N SER A 87 -35.15 -21.97 -23.30
CA SER A 87 -34.56 -20.70 -22.87
C SER A 87 -33.96 -20.76 -21.46
N CYS A 88 -32.68 -20.38 -21.35
CA CYS A 88 -32.10 -19.82 -20.13
C CYS A 88 -31.09 -18.73 -20.50
N LYS A 89 -31.33 -17.55 -19.94
CA LYS A 89 -30.62 -16.29 -20.20
C LYS A 89 -29.11 -16.44 -19.98
N THR A 90 -28.38 -16.15 -21.05
CA THR A 90 -26.93 -15.96 -21.11
C THR A 90 -26.51 -14.86 -20.15
N VAL A 91 -25.86 -15.24 -19.04
CA VAL A 91 -24.94 -14.32 -18.37
C VAL A 91 -23.63 -14.49 -19.11
N GLU A 92 -23.17 -13.44 -19.78
CA GLU A 92 -21.82 -13.36 -20.35
C GLU A 92 -20.80 -13.54 -19.23
N GLU A 93 -20.39 -14.78 -18.97
CA GLU A 93 -19.16 -15.09 -18.26
C GLU A 93 -18.00 -14.60 -19.14
N ARG A 94 -17.52 -13.39 -18.84
CA ARG A 94 -16.22 -12.92 -19.29
C ARG A 94 -15.19 -14.03 -19.02
N PRO A 95 -14.42 -14.49 -20.02
CA PRO A 95 -13.45 -15.56 -19.83
C PRO A 95 -12.46 -15.13 -18.76
N SER A 96 -12.30 -16.00 -17.75
CA SER A 96 -11.40 -15.81 -16.64
C SER A 96 -10.01 -15.46 -17.15
N SER A 97 -9.58 -14.21 -16.94
CA SER A 97 -8.24 -13.73 -17.25
C SER A 97 -7.21 -14.73 -16.73
N GLU A 98 -6.45 -15.34 -17.65
CA GLU A 98 -5.46 -16.37 -17.33
C GLU A 98 -4.52 -15.90 -16.21
N SER A 99 -4.46 -16.66 -15.11
CA SER A 99 -3.79 -16.23 -13.87
C SER A 99 -2.27 -16.46 -13.95
N GLY A 100 -1.58 -15.68 -14.79
CA GLY A 100 -0.13 -15.74 -14.95
C GLY A 100 0.62 -14.54 -14.39
N TYR A 101 1.93 -14.70 -14.19
CA TYR A 101 2.89 -13.61 -13.94
C TYR A 101 3.97 -13.65 -15.02
N LEU A 102 4.36 -12.48 -15.55
CA LEU A 102 5.56 -12.37 -16.36
C LEU A 102 6.79 -12.40 -15.46
N GLN A 103 7.74 -13.28 -15.79
CA GLN A 103 8.99 -13.47 -15.06
C GLN A 103 10.17 -13.24 -15.99
N ALA A 104 11.16 -12.47 -15.54
CA ALA A 104 12.42 -12.32 -16.26
C ALA A 104 13.25 -13.61 -16.18
N VAL A 105 13.96 -13.90 -17.26
CA VAL A 105 15.09 -14.85 -17.30
C VAL A 105 16.31 -14.07 -17.76
N ASP A 106 17.50 -14.43 -17.27
CA ASP A 106 18.75 -13.81 -17.74
C ASP A 106 19.20 -14.39 -19.10
N SER A 107 20.38 -13.98 -19.57
CA SER A 107 20.96 -14.42 -20.85
C SER A 107 21.28 -15.92 -20.90
N GLU A 108 21.47 -16.56 -19.75
CA GLU A 108 21.70 -18.00 -19.61
C GLU A 108 20.39 -18.80 -19.47
N GLY A 109 19.25 -18.10 -19.47
CA GLY A 109 17.92 -18.70 -19.29
C GLY A 109 17.56 -19.00 -17.83
N VAL A 110 18.35 -18.51 -16.87
CA VAL A 110 18.07 -18.70 -15.44
C VAL A 110 16.94 -17.75 -15.01
N PRO A 111 15.88 -18.27 -14.36
CA PRO A 111 14.74 -17.45 -13.95
C PRO A 111 15.10 -16.50 -12.82
N MET A 112 14.57 -15.27 -12.88
CA MET A 112 14.78 -14.25 -11.85
C MET A 112 13.58 -14.14 -10.92
N CYS A 113 13.83 -14.01 -9.62
CA CYS A 113 12.81 -13.97 -8.58
C CYS A 113 11.85 -12.78 -8.75
N LEU A 114 10.54 -13.03 -8.74
CA LEU A 114 9.49 -11.98 -8.87
C LEU A 114 9.48 -10.96 -7.73
N SER A 115 10.04 -11.30 -6.58
CA SER A 115 10.10 -10.41 -5.41
C SER A 115 11.36 -9.54 -5.40
N CYS A 116 12.49 -10.16 -5.75
CA CYS A 116 13.81 -9.69 -5.35
C CYS A 116 14.78 -9.52 -6.53
N HIS A 117 14.36 -9.98 -7.72
CA HIS A 117 15.07 -9.94 -9.00
C HIS A 117 16.48 -10.54 -9.00
N GLN A 118 16.79 -11.43 -8.05
CA GLN A 118 17.99 -12.26 -8.07
C GLN A 118 17.69 -13.59 -8.77
N SER A 119 18.70 -14.22 -9.35
CA SER A 119 18.58 -15.51 -10.02
C SER A 119 18.06 -16.59 -9.06
N CYS A 120 17.13 -17.40 -9.54
CA CYS A 120 16.57 -18.54 -8.82
C CYS A 120 17.40 -19.78 -9.15
N SER A 121 18.21 -20.23 -8.20
CA SER A 121 18.98 -21.48 -8.34
C SER A 121 18.13 -22.74 -8.19
N THR A 122 16.85 -22.59 -7.82
CA THR A 122 15.93 -23.72 -7.60
C THR A 122 15.67 -24.46 -8.91
N THR A 123 15.77 -25.79 -8.87
CA THR A 123 15.39 -26.68 -9.97
C THR A 123 13.91 -27.04 -9.85
N GLY A 124 13.12 -26.90 -10.93
CA GLY A 124 11.69 -27.22 -10.92
C GLY A 124 10.93 -26.64 -12.12
N GLY A 125 9.61 -26.76 -12.11
CA GLY A 125 8.76 -26.20 -13.16
C GLY A 125 8.77 -24.67 -13.15
N ALA A 126 8.16 -24.05 -14.18
CA ALA A 126 8.05 -22.60 -14.28
C ALA A 126 7.40 -21.97 -13.01
N TRP A 127 6.42 -22.65 -12.41
CA TRP A 127 5.74 -22.21 -11.20
C TRP A 127 6.60 -22.29 -9.93
N ASP A 128 7.49 -23.27 -9.83
CA ASP A 128 8.35 -23.49 -8.65
C ASP A 128 9.53 -22.52 -8.62
N THR A 129 9.95 -22.07 -9.80
CA THR A 129 11.13 -21.21 -9.99
C THR A 129 10.81 -19.71 -10.00
N ARG A 130 9.59 -19.32 -9.58
CA ARG A 130 9.16 -17.91 -9.47
C ARG A 130 9.84 -17.13 -8.35
N PHE A 131 10.28 -17.82 -7.30
CA PHE A 131 10.90 -17.22 -6.13
C PHE A 131 12.17 -17.97 -5.77
N CYS A 132 13.22 -17.25 -5.38
CA CYS A 132 14.49 -17.85 -4.97
C CYS A 132 14.45 -18.44 -3.54
N SER A 133 13.41 -18.12 -2.77
CA SER A 133 13.24 -18.61 -1.39
C SER A 133 11.79 -18.47 -0.93
N HIS A 134 11.41 -19.24 0.09
CA HIS A 134 10.12 -19.09 0.77
C HIS A 134 9.91 -17.66 1.28
N ARG A 135 10.96 -17.03 1.84
CA ARG A 135 10.90 -15.65 2.31
C ARG A 135 10.50 -14.68 1.18
N CYS A 136 11.09 -14.80 0.00
CA CYS A 136 10.73 -13.96 -1.14
C CYS A 136 9.28 -14.19 -1.61
N GLN A 137 8.80 -15.43 -1.52
CA GLN A 137 7.41 -15.77 -1.82
C GLN A 137 6.45 -15.10 -0.82
N GLU A 138 6.73 -15.17 0.49
CA GLU A 138 5.89 -14.54 1.52
C GLU A 138 5.90 -13.01 1.40
N GLU A 139 7.07 -12.39 1.24
CA GLU A 139 7.17 -10.93 1.05
C GLU A 139 6.40 -10.47 -0.20
N PHE A 140 6.45 -11.25 -1.28
CA PHE A 140 5.66 -10.95 -2.48
C PHE A 140 4.16 -11.09 -2.23
N GLN A 141 3.73 -12.15 -1.54
CA GLN A 141 2.31 -12.38 -1.23
C GLN A 141 1.76 -11.32 -0.28
N LEU A 142 2.51 -10.88 0.73
CA LEU A 142 2.13 -9.78 1.61
C LEU A 142 1.88 -8.47 0.84
N ARG A 143 2.65 -8.24 -0.22
CA ARG A 143 2.55 -7.01 -1.04
C ARG A 143 1.53 -7.09 -2.17
N SER A 144 1.13 -8.29 -2.59
CA SER A 144 0.26 -8.51 -3.76
C SER A 144 -1.13 -9.06 -3.41
N SER A 145 -1.31 -9.66 -2.23
CA SER A 145 -2.55 -10.33 -1.83
C SER A 145 -3.07 -9.81 -0.50
N GLN A 146 -4.19 -9.09 -0.57
CA GLN A 146 -4.97 -8.64 0.60
C GLN A 146 -5.36 -9.81 1.52
N THR A 147 -5.83 -10.93 0.94
CA THR A 147 -6.26 -12.10 1.70
C THR A 147 -5.10 -12.72 2.47
N TYR A 148 -3.95 -12.89 1.81
CA TYR A 148 -2.76 -13.43 2.45
C TYR A 148 -2.27 -12.51 3.57
N MET A 149 -2.22 -11.21 3.30
CA MET A 149 -1.86 -10.19 4.29
C MET A 149 -2.77 -10.22 5.51
N ARG A 150 -4.09 -10.25 5.32
CA ARG A 150 -5.06 -10.37 6.42
C ARG A 150 -4.87 -11.66 7.21
N SER A 151 -4.67 -12.78 6.54
CA SER A 151 -4.43 -14.07 7.20
C SER A 151 -3.19 -14.05 8.08
N ARG A 152 -2.07 -13.47 7.61
CA ARG A 152 -0.83 -13.38 8.39
C ARG A 152 -0.95 -12.45 9.59
N VAL A 153 -1.65 -11.33 9.45
CA VAL A 153 -1.89 -10.42 10.57
C VAL A 153 -2.83 -11.06 11.59
N LEU A 154 -3.88 -11.74 11.14
CA LEU A 154 -4.80 -12.47 12.02
C LEU A 154 -4.07 -13.59 12.79
N GLU A 155 -3.20 -14.34 12.13
CA GLU A 155 -2.37 -15.38 12.77
C GLU A 155 -1.46 -14.78 13.87
N ALA A 156 -0.88 -13.60 13.60
CA ALA A 156 0.03 -12.93 14.54
C ALA A 156 -0.69 -12.28 15.73
N GLU A 157 -1.86 -11.66 15.51
CA GLU A 157 -2.51 -10.77 16.48
C GLU A 157 -3.90 -11.25 16.93
N GLN A 158 -4.36 -12.40 16.42
CA GLN A 158 -5.62 -13.05 16.79
C GLN A 158 -6.87 -12.16 16.58
N GLY A 159 -6.74 -11.09 15.77
CA GLY A 159 -7.85 -10.18 15.51
C GLY A 159 -8.17 -9.25 16.69
N ILE A 160 -7.21 -9.07 17.60
CA ILE A 160 -7.28 -8.13 18.71
C ILE A 160 -6.83 -6.75 18.21
N CYS A 161 -7.63 -5.73 18.46
CA CYS A 161 -7.30 -4.36 18.07
C CYS A 161 -6.06 -3.87 18.83
N GLN A 162 -5.00 -3.53 18.11
CA GLN A 162 -3.74 -3.03 18.69
C GLN A 162 -3.86 -1.62 19.28
N HIS A 163 -4.98 -0.91 19.04
CA HIS A 163 -5.23 0.40 19.63
C HIS A 163 -6.07 0.35 20.91
N CYS A 164 -7.11 -0.48 20.97
CA CYS A 164 -8.06 -0.51 22.09
C CYS A 164 -8.19 -1.87 22.80
N GLY A 165 -7.50 -2.91 22.34
CA GLY A 165 -7.50 -4.24 22.97
C GLY A 165 -8.77 -5.07 22.75
N LEU A 166 -9.75 -4.57 21.99
CA LEU A 166 -11.00 -5.29 21.76
C LEU A 166 -10.82 -6.45 20.77
N HIS A 167 -11.45 -7.59 21.10
CA HIS A 167 -11.42 -8.83 20.32
C HIS A 167 -12.40 -8.75 19.13
N ALA A 168 -11.99 -8.07 18.06
CA ALA A 168 -12.87 -7.77 16.94
C ALA A 168 -13.15 -9.01 16.07
N HIS A 169 -12.18 -9.91 15.89
CA HIS A 169 -12.42 -11.15 15.14
C HIS A 169 -13.35 -12.12 15.90
N ASP A 170 -13.19 -12.24 17.23
CA ASP A 170 -14.10 -13.07 18.03
C ASP A 170 -15.54 -12.56 17.98
N LEU A 171 -15.73 -11.24 18.00
CA LEU A 171 -17.05 -10.64 17.81
C LEU A 171 -17.63 -10.94 16.43
N PHE A 172 -16.81 -10.89 15.37
CA PHE A 172 -17.23 -11.30 14.03
C PHE A 172 -17.76 -12.74 14.02
N LEU A 173 -17.01 -13.69 14.60
CA LEU A 173 -17.43 -15.10 14.65
C LEU A 173 -18.77 -15.25 15.36
N LYS A 174 -18.94 -14.60 16.53
CA LYS A 174 -20.20 -14.61 17.28
C LYS A 174 -21.37 -14.04 16.47
N VAL A 175 -21.20 -12.91 15.79
CA VAL A 175 -22.28 -12.27 15.02
C VAL A 175 -22.60 -13.05 13.74
N ARG A 176 -21.59 -13.61 13.06
CA ARG A 176 -21.76 -14.45 11.88
C ARG A 176 -22.63 -15.67 12.19
N ASP A 177 -22.31 -16.34 13.29
CA ASP A 177 -22.94 -17.61 13.69
C ASP A 177 -24.29 -17.39 14.41
N ALA A 178 -24.60 -16.16 14.81
CA ALA A 178 -25.88 -15.80 15.41
C ALA A 178 -27.03 -15.71 14.38
N PRO A 179 -28.28 -16.03 14.77
CA PRO A 179 -29.47 -15.79 13.95
C PRO A 179 -29.61 -14.32 13.56
N PRO A 180 -30.06 -13.99 12.33
CA PRO A 180 -30.21 -12.60 11.88
C PRO A 180 -31.03 -11.71 12.81
N SER A 181 -32.04 -12.26 13.50
CA SER A 181 -32.89 -11.53 14.45
C SER A 181 -32.14 -11.01 15.67
N GLN A 182 -31.05 -11.66 16.09
CA GLN A 182 -30.28 -11.30 17.29
C GLN A 182 -29.12 -10.35 16.98
N ARG A 183 -28.70 -10.26 15.71
CA ARG A 183 -27.50 -9.50 15.31
C ARG A 183 -27.62 -8.02 15.63
N LYS A 184 -28.82 -7.45 15.55
CA LYS A 184 -29.05 -6.03 15.87
C LYS A 184 -28.65 -5.73 17.32
N ASP A 185 -29.25 -6.44 18.27
CA ASP A 185 -29.01 -6.25 19.71
C ASP A 185 -27.55 -6.54 20.08
N MET A 186 -26.94 -7.55 19.45
CA MET A 186 -25.52 -7.85 19.62
C MET A 186 -24.61 -6.71 19.15
N LEU A 187 -24.93 -6.03 18.06
CA LEU A 187 -24.13 -4.92 17.55
C LEU A 187 -24.34 -3.64 18.37
N GLU A 188 -25.59 -3.35 18.74
CA GLU A 188 -25.95 -2.16 19.53
C GLU A 188 -25.37 -2.20 20.96
N SER A 189 -25.15 -3.38 21.52
CA SER A 189 -24.52 -3.57 22.84
C SER A 189 -22.99 -3.51 22.82
N THR A 190 -22.36 -3.20 21.68
CA THR A 190 -20.90 -3.15 21.52
C THR A 190 -20.41 -1.78 21.07
N TRP A 191 -19.08 -1.62 21.02
CA TRP A 191 -18.44 -0.43 20.46
C TRP A 191 -18.78 -0.18 18.99
N LEU A 192 -19.35 -1.16 18.26
CA LEU A 192 -19.73 -0.98 16.85
C LEU A 192 -21.00 -0.11 16.70
N ALA A 193 -21.76 0.14 17.77
CA ALA A 193 -22.94 0.99 17.75
C ALA A 193 -22.68 2.42 17.24
N GLN A 194 -21.44 2.90 17.29
CA GLN A 194 -21.04 4.21 16.76
C GLN A 194 -20.82 4.23 15.23
N LEU A 195 -20.92 3.09 14.55
CA LEU A 195 -20.85 3.02 13.09
C LEU A 195 -22.12 3.63 12.46
N SER A 196 -22.06 3.93 11.16
CA SER A 196 -23.24 4.47 10.48
C SER A 196 -24.34 3.42 10.37
N LEU A 197 -25.60 3.87 10.41
CA LEU A 197 -26.77 3.00 10.26
C LEU A 197 -26.68 2.12 9.00
N LYS A 198 -26.16 2.66 7.89
CA LYS A 198 -25.93 1.91 6.66
C LYS A 198 -25.03 0.68 6.90
N GLN A 199 -23.90 0.87 7.58
CA GLN A 199 -22.95 -0.22 7.84
C GLN A 199 -23.53 -1.24 8.82
N LEU A 200 -24.21 -0.78 9.87
CA LEU A 200 -24.88 -1.69 10.81
C LEU A 200 -25.91 -2.57 10.10
N ASN A 201 -26.70 -1.99 9.19
CA ASN A 201 -27.66 -2.76 8.39
C ASN A 201 -27.00 -3.78 7.45
N GLU A 202 -25.85 -3.45 6.86
CA GLU A 202 -25.06 -4.38 6.05
C GLU A 202 -24.55 -5.56 6.91
N MET A 203 -24.03 -5.26 8.10
CA MET A 203 -23.56 -6.26 9.06
C MET A 203 -24.67 -7.18 9.59
N ILE A 204 -25.87 -6.66 9.84
CA ILE A 204 -27.02 -7.47 10.27
C ILE A 204 -27.41 -8.45 9.16
N ARG A 205 -27.45 -7.98 7.91
CA ARG A 205 -27.84 -8.80 6.76
C ARG A 205 -26.82 -9.89 6.45
N ALA A 206 -25.55 -9.51 6.32
CA ALA A 206 -24.49 -10.41 5.91
C ALA A 206 -23.14 -9.91 6.48
N PRO A 207 -22.80 -10.26 7.73
CA PRO A 207 -21.56 -9.80 8.36
C PRO A 207 -20.36 -10.40 7.65
N VAL A 208 -19.38 -9.56 7.32
CA VAL A 208 -18.08 -10.00 6.79
C VAL A 208 -16.97 -9.58 7.74
N GLU A 209 -15.83 -10.28 7.72
CA GLU A 209 -14.72 -9.99 8.65
C GLU A 209 -14.25 -8.53 8.63
N GLY A 210 -14.28 -7.91 7.44
CA GLY A 210 -13.88 -6.52 7.24
C GLY A 210 -14.77 -5.50 7.96
N ASP A 211 -15.98 -5.88 8.36
CA ASP A 211 -16.85 -4.99 9.12
C ASP A 211 -16.40 -4.81 10.57
N PHE A 212 -15.62 -5.74 11.08
CA PHE A 212 -15.20 -5.78 12.49
C PHE A 212 -13.77 -5.30 12.67
N TRP A 213 -12.87 -5.69 11.75
CA TRP A 213 -11.46 -5.34 11.83
C TRP A 213 -10.78 -5.20 10.45
N GLN A 214 -9.75 -4.37 10.44
CA GLN A 214 -8.96 -4.01 9.27
C GLN A 214 -7.48 -4.11 9.59
N VAL A 215 -6.70 -4.45 8.56
CA VAL A 215 -5.24 -4.34 8.62
C VAL A 215 -4.87 -2.90 8.29
N ASP A 216 -4.07 -2.27 9.14
CA ASP A 216 -3.56 -0.93 8.93
C ASP A 216 -2.04 -0.88 9.11
N HIS A 217 -1.39 0.13 8.55
CA HIS A 217 0.06 0.28 8.64
C HIS A 217 0.45 0.93 9.95
N ILE A 218 1.41 0.43 10.73
CA ILE A 218 1.91 1.08 11.95
C ILE A 218 2.48 2.46 11.61
N ARG A 219 3.39 2.53 10.65
CA ARG A 219 3.82 3.78 10.00
C ARG A 219 3.05 3.94 8.70
N PRO A 220 2.29 5.04 8.50
CA PRO A 220 1.48 5.20 7.29
C PRO A 220 2.33 5.41 6.05
N VAL A 221 1.81 4.95 4.91
CA VAL A 221 2.50 4.95 3.61
C VAL A 221 3.04 6.33 3.21
N TYR A 222 2.25 7.40 3.37
CA TYR A 222 2.66 8.77 3.00
C TYR A 222 3.82 9.33 3.85
N SER A 223 4.06 8.74 5.02
CA SER A 223 5.15 9.14 5.93
C SER A 223 6.41 8.29 5.75
N GLY A 224 6.50 7.51 4.66
CA GLY A 224 7.61 6.59 4.42
C GLY A 224 7.41 5.19 5.00
N GLY A 225 6.18 4.83 5.38
CA GLY A 225 5.81 3.47 5.78
C GLY A 225 5.31 2.60 4.62
N GLY A 226 5.63 2.95 3.37
CA GLY A 226 5.19 2.27 2.16
C GLY A 226 5.86 0.91 1.95
N GLN A 227 5.67 0.01 2.91
CA GLN A 227 6.15 -1.36 2.86
C GLN A 227 5.13 -2.22 3.61
N CYS A 228 4.52 -3.19 2.93
CA CYS A 228 3.71 -4.23 3.56
C CYS A 228 4.61 -5.32 4.17
N SER A 229 5.59 -4.91 4.98
CA SER A 229 6.27 -5.85 5.86
C SER A 229 5.31 -6.19 6.99
N LEU A 230 5.30 -7.45 7.42
CA LEU A 230 4.42 -7.87 8.52
C LEU A 230 4.67 -7.05 9.79
N ASP A 231 5.93 -6.66 10.04
CA ASP A 231 6.32 -5.80 11.18
C ASP A 231 5.76 -4.37 11.14
N ASN A 232 5.27 -3.91 9.99
CA ASN A 232 4.64 -2.59 9.84
C ASN A 232 3.12 -2.68 9.68
N LEU A 233 2.52 -3.84 9.94
CA LEU A 233 1.08 -4.03 9.90
C LEU A 233 0.54 -4.23 11.31
N GLN A 234 -0.72 -3.84 11.52
CA GLN A 234 -1.45 -4.03 12.77
C GLN A 234 -2.94 -4.19 12.51
N THR A 235 -3.60 -4.89 13.41
CA THR A 235 -5.05 -5.07 13.47
C THR A 235 -5.66 -3.87 14.16
N LEU A 236 -6.63 -3.23 13.51
CA LEU A 236 -7.49 -2.23 14.12
C LEU A 236 -8.95 -2.65 13.98
N CYS A 237 -9.75 -2.48 15.04
CA CYS A 237 -11.19 -2.59 14.88
C CYS A 237 -11.69 -1.47 13.95
N THR A 238 -12.83 -1.67 13.29
CA THR A 238 -13.33 -0.76 12.26
C THR A 238 -13.52 0.67 12.76
N VAL A 239 -13.91 0.83 14.03
CA VAL A 239 -14.01 2.13 14.71
C VAL A 239 -12.66 2.82 14.79
N CYS A 240 -11.64 2.17 15.35
CA CYS A 240 -10.29 2.73 15.47
C CYS A 240 -9.67 3.01 14.10
N HIS A 241 -9.88 2.12 13.13
CA HIS A 241 -9.42 2.30 11.77
C HIS A 241 -10.05 3.52 11.08
N LYS A 242 -11.36 3.75 11.28
CA LYS A 242 -12.04 4.96 10.76
C LYS A 242 -11.52 6.24 11.39
N ALA A 243 -11.36 6.27 12.71
CA ALA A 243 -10.80 7.41 13.43
C ALA A 243 -9.38 7.74 12.92
N ARG A 244 -8.55 6.71 12.76
CA ARG A 244 -7.19 6.85 12.22
C ARG A 244 -7.17 7.33 10.78
N THR A 245 -8.04 6.78 9.92
CA THR A 245 -8.17 7.22 8.52
C THR A 245 -8.56 8.69 8.43
N ALA A 246 -9.50 9.15 9.26
CA ALA A 246 -9.91 10.55 9.33
C ALA A 246 -8.75 11.46 9.78
N GLN A 247 -8.02 11.06 10.82
CA GLN A 247 -6.85 11.78 11.30
C GLN A 247 -5.76 11.90 10.22
N GLN A 248 -5.40 10.81 9.56
CA GLN A 248 -4.43 10.82 8.48
C GLN A 248 -4.91 11.67 7.28
N ALA A 249 -6.21 11.70 6.99
CA ALA A 249 -6.76 12.56 5.93
C ALA A 249 -6.59 14.05 6.27
N LYS A 250 -6.80 14.42 7.54
CA LYS A 250 -6.55 15.79 8.04
C LYS A 250 -5.08 16.17 7.92
N GLU A 251 -4.17 15.29 8.36
CA GLU A 251 -2.72 15.51 8.26
C GLU A 251 -2.25 15.67 6.81
N ARG A 252 -2.70 14.81 5.89
CA ARG A 252 -2.39 14.95 4.46
C ARG A 252 -2.89 16.27 3.88
N SER A 253 -4.08 16.71 4.30
CA SER A 253 -4.62 18.00 3.87
C SER A 253 -3.77 19.17 4.36
N GLN A 254 -3.35 19.15 5.62
CA GLN A 254 -2.47 20.16 6.20
C GLN A 254 -1.09 20.17 5.53
N MET A 255 -0.50 19.00 5.28
CA MET A 255 0.78 18.87 4.59
C MET A 255 0.71 19.48 3.18
N ARG A 256 -0.35 19.19 2.40
CA ARG A 256 -0.54 19.81 1.08
C ARG A 256 -0.64 21.34 1.15
N LYS A 257 -1.34 21.88 2.14
CA LYS A 257 -1.42 23.33 2.36
C LYS A 257 -0.05 23.93 2.70
N SER A 258 0.72 23.27 3.56
CA SER A 258 2.07 23.72 3.92
C SER A 258 3.04 23.70 2.73
N VAL A 259 2.98 22.66 1.89
CA VAL A 259 3.80 22.56 0.67
C VAL A 259 3.41 23.64 -0.33
N ALA A 260 2.11 23.89 -0.52
CA ALA A 260 1.64 24.96 -1.38
C ALA A 260 2.10 26.34 -0.88
N ALA A 261 1.97 26.60 0.43
CA ALA A 261 2.44 27.85 1.03
C ALA A 261 3.97 28.02 0.91
N SER A 262 4.74 26.95 1.13
CA SER A 262 6.19 26.96 0.94
C SER A 262 6.58 27.22 -0.51
N LYS A 263 5.87 26.65 -1.48
CA LYS A 263 6.10 26.92 -2.90
C LYS A 263 5.86 28.39 -3.23
N VAL A 264 4.73 28.96 -2.77
CA VAL A 264 4.43 30.38 -2.94
C VAL A 264 5.50 31.27 -2.32
N ALA A 265 5.98 30.94 -1.11
CA ALA A 265 7.06 31.69 -0.46
C ALA A 265 8.38 31.63 -1.23
N SER A 266 8.74 30.45 -1.77
CA SER A 266 9.92 30.29 -2.63
C SER A 266 9.78 31.05 -3.95
N ASP A 267 8.60 31.06 -4.56
CA ASP A 267 8.30 31.79 -5.79
C ASP A 267 8.38 33.31 -5.56
N ILE A 268 7.86 33.82 -4.42
CA ILE A 268 7.99 35.22 -4.02
C ILE A 268 9.46 35.60 -3.81
N SER A 269 10.22 34.77 -3.09
CA SER A 269 11.65 35.02 -2.83
C SER A 269 12.44 35.07 -4.15
N SER A 270 12.12 34.16 -5.08
CA SER A 270 12.72 34.13 -6.41
C SER A 270 12.37 35.39 -7.22
N ALA A 271 11.11 35.82 -7.19
CA ALA A 271 10.67 37.04 -7.85
C ALA A 271 11.37 38.29 -7.29
N ILE A 272 11.45 38.43 -5.97
CA ILE A 272 12.16 39.54 -5.31
C ILE A 272 13.63 39.58 -5.75
N ASN A 273 14.30 38.43 -5.77
CA ASN A 273 15.69 38.33 -6.23
C ASN A 273 15.84 38.74 -7.70
N VAL A 274 14.91 38.35 -8.58
CA VAL A 274 14.89 38.80 -9.97
C VAL A 274 14.69 40.32 -10.08
N PHE A 275 13.73 40.90 -9.34
CA PHE A 275 13.49 42.34 -9.32
C PHE A 275 14.71 43.14 -8.83
N ALA A 276 15.41 42.65 -7.81
CA ALA A 276 16.65 43.25 -7.30
C ALA A 276 17.83 43.13 -8.29
N SER A 277 17.76 42.19 -9.24
CA SER A 277 18.80 41.95 -10.25
C SER A 277 18.61 42.78 -11.52
N VAL A 278 17.49 43.51 -11.68
CA VAL A 278 17.23 44.37 -12.84
C VAL A 278 17.69 45.81 -12.56
N PRO A 279 18.76 46.32 -13.20
CA PRO A 279 19.34 47.64 -12.89
C PRO A 279 18.33 48.81 -13.02
N LEU A 280 17.39 48.69 -13.95
CA LEU A 280 16.35 49.69 -14.21
C LEU A 280 15.34 49.81 -13.04
N LEU A 281 15.06 48.72 -12.31
CA LEU A 281 14.12 48.72 -11.19
C LEU A 281 14.77 49.17 -9.88
N GLN A 282 16.06 48.83 -9.68
CA GLN A 282 16.87 49.35 -8.58
C GLN A 282 16.93 50.89 -8.61
N SER A 283 17.04 51.47 -9.81
CA SER A 283 17.06 52.92 -10.00
C SER A 283 15.72 53.61 -9.66
N ARG A 284 14.58 52.92 -9.79
CA ARG A 284 13.25 53.42 -9.39
C ARG A 284 13.04 53.28 -7.88
N LEU A 285 13.47 52.16 -7.29
CA LEU A 285 13.38 51.95 -5.84
C LEU A 285 14.25 52.95 -5.07
N ASN A 286 15.46 53.22 -5.56
CA ASN A 286 16.33 54.26 -4.99
C ASN A 286 15.74 55.67 -5.13
N ARG A 287 15.02 55.94 -6.24
CA ARG A 287 14.34 57.23 -6.47
C ARG A 287 13.18 57.47 -5.50
N LEU A 288 12.44 56.42 -5.16
CA LEU A 288 11.36 56.47 -4.17
C LEU A 288 11.91 56.78 -2.77
N HIS A 289 12.95 56.06 -2.32
CA HIS A 289 13.59 56.31 -1.02
C HIS A 289 14.22 57.71 -0.92
N SER A 290 14.81 58.24 -1.99
CA SER A 290 15.33 59.60 -2.01
C SER A 290 14.23 60.67 -1.94
N ASN A 291 13.05 60.41 -2.52
CA ASN A 291 11.91 61.33 -2.44
C ASN A 291 11.29 61.36 -1.04
N THR A 292 11.23 60.21 -0.35
CA THR A 292 10.77 60.15 1.04
C THR A 292 11.70 60.94 1.98
N ALA A 293 13.02 60.76 1.83
CA ALA A 293 14.02 61.48 2.62
C ALA A 293 14.06 62.98 2.32
N HIS A 294 13.67 63.42 1.11
CA HIS A 294 13.58 64.85 0.77
C HIS A 294 12.34 65.51 1.38
N SER A 295 11.21 64.80 1.41
CA SER A 295 9.96 65.25 2.06
C SER A 295 10.15 65.46 3.57
N GLU A 296 10.81 64.51 4.25
CA GLU A 296 11.08 64.61 5.69
C GLU A 296 12.01 65.77 6.05
N ARG A 297 13.03 66.03 5.22
CA ARG A 297 13.95 67.18 5.42
C ARG A 297 13.27 68.53 5.16
N HIS A 298 12.29 68.60 4.25
CA HIS A 298 11.56 69.83 3.98
C HIS A 298 10.59 70.16 5.13
N MET A 299 9.95 69.14 5.71
CA MET A 299 9.10 69.30 6.91
C MET A 299 9.91 69.72 8.15
N ALA A 300 11.13 69.19 8.34
CA ALA A 300 11.99 69.56 9.46
C ALA A 300 12.51 71.01 9.39
N LYS A 301 12.74 71.56 8.18
CA LYS A 301 13.21 72.94 8.01
C LYS A 301 12.12 73.99 8.26
N ILE A 302 10.85 73.70 7.97
CA ILE A 302 9.73 74.62 8.23
C ILE A 302 9.51 74.79 9.75
N SER A 303 9.86 73.78 10.57
CA SER A 303 9.73 73.84 12.02
C SER A 303 10.80 74.70 12.74
N TRP A 304 11.90 75.07 12.08
CA TRP A 304 13.01 75.83 12.70
C TRP A 304 12.98 77.34 12.38
N ALA A 305 12.06 77.82 11.55
CA ALA A 305 11.94 79.24 11.20
C ALA A 305 10.88 79.99 12.04
N ASN A 306 10.25 79.34 13.02
CA ASN A 306 9.18 79.89 13.87
C ASN A 306 9.53 79.91 15.38
N ILE A 307 10.82 80.00 15.72
CA ILE A 307 11.32 80.34 17.06
C ILE A 307 12.25 81.54 16.89
#